data_AF-A0A7W0SEU7-F1
#
_entry.id   AF-A0A7W0SEU7-F1
#
_cell.length_a   1.000
_cell.length_b   1.000
_cell.length_c   1.000
_cell.angle_alpha   90.00
_cell.angle_beta   90.00
_cell.angle_gamma   90.00
#
_symmetry.space_group_name_H-M   'P 1'
#
loop_
_entity.id
_entity.type
_entity.pdbx_description
1 polymer ?
#
loop_
_entity_poly.entity_id
_entity_poly.type
_entity_poly.pdbx_seq_one_letter_code
_entity_poly.pdbx_strand_id
1 'polypeptide(L)' 'MKVSRNGLKPISEKQMPEWARVASQAHKRVTRKKRAELRQRGLPMIIWKDGKVREVPA' A
#
# COMPACT_ATOMS: atom_id res chain seq x y z
N MET A 1 10.82 -10.41 -8.88
CA MET A 1 10.69 -9.44 -7.76
C MET A 1 10.64 -8.03 -8.35
N LYS A 2 9.59 -7.25 -8.10
CA LYS A 2 9.45 -5.88 -8.66
C LYS A 2 10.35 -4.92 -7.89
N VAL A 3 11.36 -4.40 -8.58
CA VAL A 3 12.30 -3.39 -8.10
C VAL A 3 11.54 -2.07 -7.96
N SER A 4 11.62 -1.41 -6.80
CA SER A 4 11.07 -0.05 -6.67
C SER A 4 11.85 0.89 -7.61
N ARG A 5 11.26 2.02 -8.03
CA ARG A 5 11.84 2.91 -9.05
C ARG A 5 13.28 3.40 -8.73
N ASN A 6 13.75 3.23 -7.49
CA ASN A 6 15.07 3.63 -7.03
C ASN A 6 16.03 2.45 -6.80
N GLY A 7 15.74 1.24 -7.30
CA GLY A 7 16.58 0.05 -7.06
C GLY A 7 16.42 -0.55 -5.65
N LEU A 8 15.77 0.18 -4.73
CA LEU A 8 15.57 -0.24 -3.36
C LEU A 8 14.62 -1.44 -3.31
N LYS A 9 15.09 -2.53 -2.71
CA LYS A 9 14.27 -3.70 -2.39
C LYS A 9 13.43 -3.39 -1.15
N PRO A 10 12.14 -3.78 -1.12
CA PRO A 10 11.35 -3.70 0.10
C PRO A 10 12.04 -4.46 1.23
N ILE A 11 12.18 -3.83 2.39
CA ILE A 11 12.64 -4.50 3.60
C ILE A 11 11.49 -5.40 4.10
N SER A 12 11.83 -6.60 4.58
CA SER A 12 10.83 -7.48 5.19
C SER A 12 10.32 -6.88 6.51
N GLU A 13 9.03 -7.01 6.83
CA GLU A 13 8.50 -6.52 8.12
C GLU A 13 9.21 -7.12 9.34
N LYS A 14 9.76 -8.33 9.21
CA LYS A 14 10.56 -8.98 10.27
C LYS A 14 11.89 -8.27 10.55
N GLN A 15 12.39 -7.52 9.57
CA GLN A 15 13.66 -6.78 9.64
C GLN A 15 13.44 -5.31 9.97
N MET A 16 12.18 -4.86 10.08
CA MET A 16 11.86 -3.49 10.45
C MET A 16 11.96 -3.30 11.97
N PRO A 17 12.41 -2.12 12.44
CA PRO A 17 12.24 -1.72 13.83
C PRO A 17 10.77 -1.77 14.27
N GLU A 18 10.51 -1.98 15.56
CA GLU A 18 9.15 -2.18 16.09
C GLU A 18 8.20 -1.04 15.73
N TRP A 19 8.63 0.21 15.92
CA TRP A 19 7.84 1.38 15.59
C TRP A 19 7.45 1.44 14.10
N ALA A 20 8.36 1.04 13.21
CA ALA A 20 8.11 1.01 11.77
C ALA A 20 7.14 -0.11 11.41
N ARG A 21 7.24 -1.27 12.08
CA ARG A 21 6.30 -2.38 11.93
C ARG A 21 4.88 -1.97 12.36
N VAL A 22 4.75 -1.32 13.51
CA VAL A 22 3.45 -0.80 14.00
C VAL A 22 2.85 0.20 13.02
N ALA A 23 3.65 1.16 12.53
CA ALA A 23 3.21 2.12 11.52
C ALA A 23 2.75 1.45 10.22
N SER A 24 3.53 0.48 9.71
CA SER A 24 3.16 -0.32 8.52
C SER A 24 1.82 -1.04 8.72
N GLN A 25 1.62 -1.68 9.87
CA GLN A 25 0.37 -2.38 10.19
C GLN A 25 -0.82 -1.43 10.29
N ALA A 26 -0.65 -0.28 10.95
CA ALA A 26 -1.70 0.75 11.03
C ALA A 26 -2.10 1.24 9.64
N HIS A 27 -1.11 1.55 8.79
CA HIS A 27 -1.35 1.96 7.42
C HIS A 27 -2.10 0.88 6.62
N LYS A 28 -1.66 -0.39 6.70
CA LYS A 28 -2.35 -1.53 6.06
C LYS A 28 -3.82 -1.64 6.50
N ARG A 29 -4.12 -1.44 7.79
CA ARG A 29 -5.49 -1.49 8.32
C ARG A 29 -6.36 -0.37 7.74
N VAL A 30 -5.86 0.86 7.72
CA VAL A 30 -6.57 2.01 7.14
C VAL A 30 -6.80 1.80 5.65
N THR A 31 -5.79 1.36 4.90
CA THR A 31 -5.94 1.05 3.47
C THR A 31 -7.01 0.00 3.23
N ARG A 32 -7.05 -1.08 4.03
CA ARG A 32 -8.10 -2.12 3.91
C ARG A 32 -9.50 -1.57 4.15
N LYS A 33 -9.68 -0.74 5.18
CA LYS A 33 -10.98 -0.11 5.47
C LYS A 33 -11.42 0.80 4.32
N LYS A 34 -10.52 1.66 3.83
CA LYS A 34 -10.82 2.57 2.72
C LYS A 34 -11.19 1.79 1.45
N ARG A 35 -10.48 0.71 1.20
CA ARG A 35 -10.73 -0.17 0.06
C ARG A 35 -12.11 -0.83 0.13
N ALA A 36 -12.52 -1.31 1.30
CA ALA A 36 -13.86 -1.85 1.49
C ALA A 36 -14.96 -0.79 1.26
N GLU A 37 -14.77 0.44 1.77
CA GLU A 37 -15.67 1.57 1.54
C GLU A 37 -15.81 1.88 0.03
N LEU A 38 -14.70 1.89 -0.71
CA LEU A 38 -14.70 2.15 -2.15
C LEU A 38 -15.41 1.04 -2.93
N ARG A 39 -15.21 -0.24 -2.57
CA ARG A 39 -15.96 -1.36 -3.17
C ARG A 39 -17.46 -1.22 -3.00
N GLN A 40 -17.91 -0.88 -1.80
CA GLN A 40 -19.34 -0.69 -1.52
C GLN A 40 -19.96 0.41 -2.38
N ARG A 41 -19.16 1.40 -2.79
CA ARG A 41 -19.58 2.50 -3.66
C ARG A 41 -19.34 2.23 -5.15
N GLY A 42 -18.81 1.06 -5.52
CA GLY A 42 -18.43 0.75 -6.90
C GLY A 42 -17.29 1.62 -7.44
N LEU A 43 -16.49 2.22 -6.56
CA LEU A 43 -15.42 3.14 -6.94
C LEU A 43 -14.05 2.44 -6.95
N PRO A 44 -13.15 2.81 -7.88
CA PRO A 44 -11.79 2.30 -7.88
C PRO A 44 -10.97 2.93 -6.75
N MET A 45 -9.87 2.26 -6.40
CA MET A 45 -8.84 2.81 -5.50
C MET A 45 -7.75 3.47 -6.34
N ILE A 46 -7.45 4.73 -6.04
CA ILE A 46 -6.38 5.48 -6.70
C ILE A 46 -5.05 5.19 -6.00
N ILE A 47 -4.05 4.75 -6.75
CA ILE A 47 -2.70 4.46 -6.23
C ILE A 47 -1.62 5.17 -7.06
N TRP A 48 -0.52 5.52 -6.42
CA TRP A 48 0.70 5.90 -7.11
C TRP A 48 1.52 4.64 -7.41
N LYS A 49 1.73 4.31 -8.69
CA LYS A 49 2.43 3.06 -9.07
C LYS A 49 3.70 3.22 -9.88
N ASP A 50 3.75 3.30 -11.20
CA ASP A 50 5.02 3.34 -11.96
C ASP A 50 5.11 4.68 -12.70
N GLY A 51 5.91 5.63 -12.22
CA GLY A 51 5.83 7.06 -12.53
C GLY A 51 4.53 7.78 -12.12
N LYS A 52 3.41 7.07 -11.97
CA LYS A 52 2.10 7.60 -12.36
C LYS A 52 1.00 7.25 -11.37
N VAL A 53 -0.04 8.09 -11.34
CA VAL A 53 -1.34 7.78 -10.74
C VAL A 53 -2.02 6.70 -11.57
N ARG A 54 -2.58 5.68 -10.91
CA ARG A 54 -3.35 4.61 -11.54
C ARG A 54 -4.60 4.30 -10.71
N GLU A 55 -5.69 4.04 -11.40
CA GLU A 55 -6.87 3.44 -10.79
C GLU A 55 -6.70 1.92 -10.75
N VAL A 56 -7.00 1.31 -9.61
CA VAL A 56 -7.04 -0.14 -9.46
C VAL A 56 -8.37 -0.56 -8.84
N PRO A 57 -8.84 -1.80 -9.09
CA PRO A 57 -9.98 -2.34 -8.38
C PRO A 57 -9.78 -2.20 -6.87
N ALA A 58 -10.81 -1.66 -6.22
CA ALA A 58 -10.90 -1.67 -4.77
C ALA A 58 -11.02 -3.12 -4.32
#